data_AF-A0A915D2X0-F1
#
_entry.id   AF-A0A915D2X0-F1
#
_cell.length_a   1.000
_cell.length_b   1.000
_cell.length_c   1.000
_cell.angle_alpha   90.00
_cell.angle_beta   90.00
_cell.angle_gamma   90.00
#
_symmetry.space_group_name_H-M   'P 1'
#
loop_
_entity.id
_entity.type
_entity.pdbx_description
1 polymer ?
#
loop_
_entity_poly.entity_id
_entity_poly.type
_entity_poly.pdbx_seq_one_letter_code
_entity_poly.pdbx_strand_id
1 'polypeptide(L)'
;MASLPASASPSLSELRQLQSASLEHLKNRLPAANIKDLVPLLVARHVLRSAEMGAVYSKLDQTDQLEEFIGILRTKNHWVTPLIDCLIRNGQTGLAEEMIRQQRRA
;
A
#
# COMPACT_ATOMS: atom_id res chain seq x y z
N MET A 1 -26.34 -31.23 11.55
CA MET A 1 -26.20 -29.76 11.66
C MET A 1 -24.78 -29.42 11.25
N ALA A 2 -24.59 -28.87 10.05
CA ALA A 2 -23.25 -28.50 9.57
C ALA A 2 -22.87 -27.15 10.22
N SER A 3 -21.90 -27.18 11.12
CA SER A 3 -21.30 -25.97 11.68
C SER A 3 -20.59 -25.23 10.55
N LEU A 4 -21.03 -24.00 10.26
CA LEU A 4 -20.32 -23.09 9.37
C LEU A 4 -18.88 -22.94 9.89
N PRO A 5 -17.84 -23.02 9.04
CA PRO A 5 -16.49 -22.77 9.48
C PRO A 5 -16.45 -21.37 10.11
N ALA A 6 -16.03 -21.30 11.37
CA ALA A 6 -15.82 -20.04 12.05
C ALA A 6 -14.96 -19.16 11.15
N SER A 7 -15.50 -18.01 10.73
CA SER A 7 -14.78 -17.01 9.96
C SER A 7 -13.61 -16.54 10.82
N ALA A 8 -12.46 -17.21 10.69
CA ALA A 8 -11.26 -16.88 11.41
C ALA A 8 -10.79 -15.53 10.86
N SER A 9 -11.06 -14.47 11.61
CA SER A 9 -10.42 -13.19 11.35
C SER A 9 -8.90 -13.44 11.37
N PRO A 10 -8.17 -13.06 10.31
CA PRO A 10 -6.73 -13.27 10.26
C PRO A 10 -6.09 -12.60 11.49
N SER A 11 -5.13 -13.29 12.08
CA SER A 11 -4.37 -12.76 13.21
C SER A 11 -3.60 -11.51 12.79
N LEU A 12 -3.26 -10.67 13.77
CA LEU A 12 -2.46 -9.46 13.51
C LEU A 12 -1.10 -9.78 12.86
N SER A 13 -0.53 -10.95 13.17
CA SER A 13 0.73 -11.41 12.59
C SER A 13 0.57 -11.77 11.11
N GLU A 14 -0.49 -12.47 10.74
CA GLU A 14 -0.81 -12.79 9.35
C GLU A 14 -1.08 -11.52 8.54
N LEU A 15 -1.87 -10.58 9.09
CA LEU A 15 -2.11 -9.28 8.45
C LEU A 15 -0.82 -8.50 8.19
N ARG A 16 0.13 -8.50 9.14
CA ARG A 16 1.43 -7.85 8.98
C ARG A 16 2.31 -8.55 7.94
N GLN A 17 2.29 -9.89 7.88
CA GLN A 17 3.01 -10.63 6.84
C GLN A 17 2.47 -10.31 5.45
N LEU A 18 1.14 -10.25 5.29
CA LEU A 18 0.50 -9.91 4.01
C LEU A 18 0.79 -8.47 3.58
N GLN A 19 0.74 -7.53 4.53
CA GLN A 19 1.14 -6.15 4.26
C GLN A 19 2.61 -6.07 3.86
N SER A 20 3.49 -6.84 4.50
CA SER A 20 4.91 -6.88 4.16
C SER A 20 5.13 -7.42 2.74
N ALA A 21 4.47 -8.52 2.38
CA ALA A 21 4.51 -9.06 1.02
C ALA A 21 3.98 -8.06 -0.02
N SER A 22 2.90 -7.35 0.32
CA SER A 22 2.33 -6.29 -0.53
C SER A 22 3.32 -5.13 -0.73
N LEU A 23 4.06 -4.74 0.31
CA LEU A 23 5.09 -3.69 0.22
C LEU A 23 6.28 -4.11 -0.65
N GLU A 24 6.76 -5.34 -0.51
CA GLU A 24 7.84 -5.84 -1.38
C GLU A 24 7.39 -5.91 -2.84
N HIS A 25 6.15 -6.32 -3.09
CA HIS A 25 5.58 -6.29 -4.44
C HIS A 25 5.50 -4.88 -5.02
N LEU A 26 5.03 -3.91 -4.23
CA LEU A 26 5.03 -2.50 -4.61
C LEU A 26 6.44 -1.99 -4.92
N LYS A 27 7.42 -2.29 -4.08
CA LYS A 27 8.82 -1.89 -4.28
C LYS A 27 9.35 -2.35 -5.65
N ASN A 28 8.95 -3.53 -6.10
CA ASN A 28 9.43 -4.11 -7.36
C ASN A 28 8.65 -3.65 -8.60
N ARG A 29 7.41 -3.17 -8.43
CA ARG A 29 6.47 -2.93 -9.55
C ARG A 29 6.07 -1.46 -9.71
N LEU A 30 6.26 -0.64 -8.69
CA LEU A 30 5.81 0.76 -8.71
C LEU A 30 6.84 1.63 -9.44
N PRO A 31 6.47 2.31 -10.55
CA PRO A 31 7.32 3.30 -11.18
C PRO A 31 7.50 4.49 -10.24
N ALA A 32 8.71 5.02 -10.12
CA ALA A 32 8.97 6.12 -9.18
C ALA A 32 8.25 7.43 -9.53
N ALA A 33 7.95 7.67 -10.82
CA ALA A 33 7.12 8.79 -11.24
C ALA A 33 5.71 8.77 -10.61
N ASN A 34 5.16 7.58 -10.37
CA ASN A 34 3.80 7.44 -9.87
C ASN A 34 3.69 7.72 -8.37
N ILE A 35 4.79 7.71 -7.63
CA ILE A 35 4.78 7.96 -6.18
C ILE A 35 4.30 9.39 -5.89
N LYS A 36 4.78 10.36 -6.69
CA LYS A 36 4.39 11.77 -6.54
C LYS A 36 2.91 12.03 -6.86
N ASP A 37 2.28 11.15 -7.62
CA ASP A 37 0.85 11.26 -7.89
C ASP A 37 0.01 10.53 -6.83
N LEU A 38 0.56 9.45 -6.24
CA LEU A 38 -0.12 8.66 -5.21
C LEU A 38 -0.09 9.33 -3.84
N VAL A 39 1.02 9.96 -3.46
CA VAL A 39 1.22 10.55 -2.13
C VAL A 39 0.14 11.59 -1.79
N PRO A 40 -0.21 12.57 -2.67
CA PRO A 40 -1.26 13.54 -2.37
C PRO A 40 -2.63 12.89 -2.17
N LEU A 41 -2.95 11.85 -2.95
CA LEU A 41 -4.20 11.11 -2.82
C LEU A 41 -4.29 10.35 -1.49
N LEU A 42 -3.18 9.81 -1.01
CA LEU A 42 -3.09 9.13 0.28
C LEU A 42 -3.15 10.11 1.46
N VAL A 43 -2.63 11.33 1.29
CA VAL A 43 -2.83 12.41 2.26
C VAL A 43 -4.30 12.82 2.33
N ALA A 44 -4.96 13.00 1.18
CA ALA A 44 -6.38 13.33 1.12
C ALA A 44 -7.28 12.25 1.74
N ARG A 45 -6.83 11.00 1.76
CA ARG A 45 -7.50 9.85 2.40
C ARG A 45 -7.07 9.64 3.86
N HIS A 46 -6.31 10.54 4.45
CA HIS A 46 -5.80 10.47 5.82
C HIS A 46 -4.94 9.24 6.14
N VAL A 47 -4.37 8.60 5.11
CA VAL A 47 -3.40 7.51 5.29
C VAL A 47 -2.04 8.09 5.65
N LEU A 48 -1.65 9.15 4.92
CA LEU A 48 -0.44 9.91 5.13
C LEU A 48 -0.75 11.28 5.72
N ARG A 49 0.21 11.84 6.44
CA ARG A 49 0.21 13.24 6.90
C ARG A 49 0.96 14.12 5.90
N SER A 50 0.68 15.41 5.91
CA SER A 50 1.41 16.40 5.09
C SER A 50 2.91 16.39 5.35
N ALA A 51 3.34 16.17 6.59
CA ALA A 51 4.76 16.03 6.93
C ALA A 51 5.42 14.80 6.27
N GLU A 52 4.68 13.69 6.14
CA GLU A 52 5.16 12.46 5.51
C GLU A 52 5.24 12.63 3.98
N MET A 53 4.29 13.35 3.39
CA MET A 53 4.40 13.79 1.99
C MET A 53 5.65 14.66 1.77
N GLY A 54 5.92 15.59 2.68
CA GLY A 54 7.14 16.40 2.64
C GLY A 54 8.42 15.57 2.74
N ALA A 55 8.41 14.51 3.57
CA ALA A 55 9.54 13.58 3.71
C ALA A 55 9.81 12.79 2.42
N VAL A 56 8.77 12.35 1.72
CA VAL A 56 8.93 11.70 0.40
C VAL A 56 9.46 12.69 -0.63
N TYR A 57 8.91 13.91 -0.67
CA TYR A 57 9.24 14.88 -1.71
C TYR A 57 10.61 15.55 -1.53
N SER A 58 11.16 15.53 -0.34
CA SER A 58 12.51 16.05 -0.07
C SER A 58 13.62 15.14 -0.61
N LYS A 59 13.30 13.90 -0.99
CA LYS A 59 14.26 12.97 -1.60
C LYS A 59 14.53 13.37 -3.04
N LEU A 60 15.80 13.44 -3.41
CA LEU A 60 16.26 13.84 -4.74
C LEU A 60 15.99 12.72 -5.76
N ASP A 61 16.38 11.51 -5.42
CA ASP A 61 16.31 10.37 -6.32
C ASP A 61 15.01 9.59 -6.18
N GLN A 62 14.60 9.03 -7.30
CA GLN A 62 13.38 8.24 -7.45
C GLN A 62 13.38 6.98 -6.57
N THR A 63 14.53 6.33 -6.44
CA THR A 63 14.70 5.17 -5.55
C THR A 63 14.49 5.56 -4.09
N ASP A 64 15.10 6.66 -3.64
CA ASP A 64 14.98 7.15 -2.27
C ASP A 64 13.53 7.57 -1.95
N GLN A 65 12.83 8.16 -2.91
CA GLN A 65 11.40 8.47 -2.78
C GLN A 65 10.57 7.19 -2.54
N LEU A 66 10.87 6.11 -3.27
CA LEU A 66 10.21 4.81 -3.10
C LEU A 66 10.54 4.17 -1.75
N GLU A 67 11.80 4.18 -1.34
CA GLU A 67 12.18 3.61 -0.06
C GLU A 67 11.56 4.36 1.12
N GLU A 68 11.55 5.70 1.07
CA GLU A 68 10.88 6.53 2.06
C GLU A 68 9.36 6.25 2.08
N PHE A 69 8.72 6.20 0.92
CA PHE A 69 7.29 5.92 0.81
C PHE A 69 6.91 4.54 1.39
N ILE A 70 7.67 3.49 1.04
CA ILE A 70 7.48 2.14 1.59
C ILE A 70 7.75 2.10 3.10
N GLY A 71 8.79 2.80 3.55
CA GLY A 71 9.13 2.95 4.97
C GLY A 71 7.97 3.57 5.77
N ILE A 72 7.36 4.63 5.24
CA ILE A 72 6.20 5.27 5.86
C ILE A 72 5.02 4.31 5.88
N LEU A 73 4.66 3.68 4.76
CA LEU A 73 3.53 2.75 4.68
C LEU A 73 3.65 1.58 5.66
N ARG A 74 4.87 1.09 5.91
CA ARG A 74 5.15 0.03 6.90
C ARG A 74 4.72 0.39 8.32
N THR A 75 4.69 1.69 8.65
CA THR A 75 4.23 2.18 9.96
C THR A 75 2.71 2.37 10.04
N LYS A 76 2.01 2.28 8.91
CA LYS A 76 0.58 2.53 8.81
C LYS A 76 -0.21 1.23 8.92
N ASN A 77 -1.42 1.35 9.46
CA ASN A 77 -2.45 0.32 9.36
C ASN A 77 -3.44 0.71 8.26
N HIS A 78 -4.14 -0.27 7.70
CA HIS A 78 -5.26 -0.07 6.76
C HIS A 78 -4.94 0.77 5.51
N TRP A 79 -3.68 0.84 5.09
CA TRP A 79 -3.25 1.61 3.92
C TRP A 79 -3.53 0.91 2.58
N VAL A 80 -3.72 -0.41 2.60
CA VAL A 80 -3.77 -1.21 1.36
C VAL A 80 -4.99 -0.87 0.50
N THR A 81 -6.19 -0.82 1.09
CA THR A 81 -7.42 -0.49 0.35
C THR A 81 -7.41 0.95 -0.19
N PRO A 82 -7.06 1.98 0.61
CA PRO A 82 -6.84 3.32 0.09
C PRO A 82 -5.82 3.37 -1.05
N LEU A 83 -4.71 2.63 -0.95
CA LEU A 83 -3.69 2.59 -1.99
C LEU A 83 -4.21 1.96 -3.27
N ILE A 84 -4.92 0.83 -3.19
CA ILE A 84 -5.56 0.17 -4.34
C ILE A 84 -6.48 1.17 -5.06
N ASP A 85 -7.31 1.90 -4.33
CA ASP A 85 -8.17 2.92 -4.93
C ASP A 85 -7.38 4.06 -5.59
N CYS A 86 -6.27 4.49 -4.98
CA CYS A 86 -5.38 5.50 -5.56
C CYS A 86 -4.73 4.98 -6.85
N LEU A 87 -4.29 3.72 -6.86
CA LEU A 87 -3.73 3.07 -8.05
C LEU A 87 -4.75 3.02 -9.20
N ILE A 88 -5.99 2.64 -8.92
CA ILE A 88 -7.08 2.62 -9.92
C ILE A 88 -7.32 4.03 -10.48
N ARG A 89 -7.42 5.04 -9.61
CA ARG A 89 -7.65 6.43 -10.02
C ARG A 89 -6.49 7.03 -10.81
N ASN A 90 -5.27 6.54 -10.57
CA ASN A 90 -4.07 6.95 -11.29
C ASN A 90 -3.78 6.07 -12.53
N GLY A 91 -4.75 5.28 -12.99
CA GLY A 91 -4.61 4.42 -14.19
C GLY A 91 -3.72 3.19 -14.00
N GLN A 92 -3.25 2.90 -12.80
CA GLN A 92 -2.42 1.74 -12.46
C GLN A 92 -3.26 0.50 -12.11
N THR A 93 -4.32 0.25 -12.88
CA THR A 93 -5.27 -0.83 -12.63
C THR A 93 -4.60 -2.21 -12.58
N GLY A 94 -3.57 -2.45 -13.40
CA GLY A 94 -2.83 -3.71 -13.39
C GLY A 94 -2.14 -4.00 -12.04
N LEU A 95 -1.49 -2.99 -11.44
CA LEU A 95 -0.87 -3.12 -10.13
C LEU A 95 -1.93 -3.25 -9.02
N ALA A 96 -3.03 -2.51 -9.14
CA ALA A 96 -4.16 -2.62 -8.22
C ALA A 96 -4.76 -4.04 -8.21
N GLU A 97 -4.97 -4.63 -9.38
CA GLU A 97 -5.47 -6.00 -9.49
C GLU A 97 -4.49 -7.03 -8.91
N GLU A 98 -3.19 -6.88 -9.16
CA GLU A 98 -2.16 -7.75 -8.57
C GLU A 98 -2.23 -7.71 -7.05
N MET A 99 -2.39 -6.52 -6.45
CA MET A 99 -2.54 -6.35 -5.01
C MET A 99 -3.84 -6.96 -4.48
N ILE A 100 -4.97 -6.78 -5.18
CA ILE A 100 -6.25 -7.40 -4.80
C ILE A 100 -6.11 -8.93 -4.81
N ARG A 101 -5.43 -9.50 -5.82
CA ARG A 101 -5.19 -10.95 -5.89
C ARG A 101 -4.33 -11.45 -4.73
N GLN A 102 -3.35 -10.68 -4.27
CA GLN A 102 -2.54 -11.02 -3.09
C GLN A 102 -3.39 -11.03 -1.82
N GLN A 103 -4.30 -10.07 -1.66
CA GLN A 103 -5.20 -10.02 -0.50
C GLN A 103 -6.22 -11.16 -0.46
N ARG A 104 -6.70 -11.64 -1.61
CA ARG A 104 -7.68 -12.74 -1.68
C ARG A 104 -7.08 -14.13 -1.49
N ARG A 105 -5.75 -14.26 -1.56
CA ARG A 105 -5.02 -15.54 -1.42
C ARG A 105 -4.58 -15.81 0.03
N ALA A 106 -4.98 -14.93 0.94
CA ALA A 106 -4.66 -14.98 2.35
C ALA A 106 -5.90 -15.32 3.17
#